data_AF-A0A542AK15-F1
#
_entry.id   AF-A0A542AK15-F1
#
_cell.length_a   1.000
_cell.length_b   1.000
_cell.length_c   1.000
_cell.angle_alpha   90.00
_cell.angle_beta   90.00
_cell.angle_gamma   90.00
#
_symmetry.space_group_name_H-M   'P 1'
#
loop_
_entity.id
_entity.type
_entity.pdbx_description
1 polymer ?
#
loop_
_entity_poly.entity_id
_entity_poly.type
_entity_poly.pdbx_seq_one_letter_code
_entity_poly.pdbx_strand_id
1 'polypeptide(L)'
;MYRVMIADDEELMREAMRIMVSDVSGFTVVRTVANGEDAVEVCKTEKIDIVFMDIMMPGISGIEASKQIYTNNHNITIYIVSAYNNFEFAREALKAEVREYISKPVTGTLIKSLLDGYSESHKKYGKQTDSLFSILKEKDFKKMYYQIPQIVNEIYSDTGSDTEQLKATFMKLGQSLMSMLDWLNEGQTKCEELFPMTEVLLSEKKSLEFWLFNVMNYIFQQVSIKKYKVLESVFRYIDENIKKDIGLNQIVDHCNISQGYLSRIFMQQMGVSVIEYLHMRKLTIAKGYFSFTDLNIIDVAFRLGYNESSYFSKVFKKYEHVTVFQYKKSLALEQDNALKSR
;
A
#
# COMPACT_ATOMS: atom_id res chain seq x y z
N MET A 1 11.12 -9.51 -17.48
CA MET A 1 12.54 -9.31 -17.13
C MET A 1 12.74 -7.83 -16.87
N TYR A 2 13.21 -7.45 -15.69
CA TYR A 2 13.51 -6.07 -15.33
C TYR A 2 14.83 -5.63 -15.95
N ARG A 3 14.92 -4.39 -16.37
CA ARG A 3 16.02 -3.85 -17.15
C ARG A 3 16.84 -2.91 -16.30
N VAL A 4 18.09 -3.28 -16.16
CA VAL A 4 19.07 -2.65 -15.29
C VAL A 4 20.03 -1.83 -16.14
N MET A 5 20.33 -0.61 -15.70
CA MET A 5 21.44 0.20 -16.19
C MET A 5 22.53 0.26 -15.12
N ILE A 6 23.78 0.23 -15.54
CA ILE A 6 24.95 0.44 -14.66
C ILE A 6 25.71 1.69 -15.15
N ALA A 7 25.86 2.68 -14.28
CA ALA A 7 26.61 3.90 -14.54
C ALA A 7 27.78 3.97 -13.57
N ASP A 8 29.00 3.86 -14.08
CA ASP A 8 30.25 3.85 -13.30
C ASP A 8 31.38 4.21 -14.26
N ASP A 9 32.32 5.08 -13.89
CA ASP A 9 33.41 5.49 -14.79
C ASP A 9 34.47 4.38 -14.97
N GLU A 10 34.58 3.47 -13.99
CA GLU A 10 35.49 2.33 -14.05
C GLU A 10 34.93 1.15 -14.87
N GLU A 11 35.58 0.83 -15.99
CA GLU A 11 35.15 -0.28 -16.86
C GLU A 11 35.10 -1.64 -16.17
N LEU A 12 36.10 -1.92 -15.32
CA LEU A 12 36.17 -3.16 -14.57
C LEU A 12 34.99 -3.30 -13.60
N MET A 13 34.54 -2.20 -12.99
CA MET A 13 33.39 -2.20 -12.09
C MET A 13 32.08 -2.43 -12.84
N ARG A 14 31.92 -1.82 -14.03
CA ARG A 14 30.76 -2.08 -14.90
C ARG A 14 30.66 -3.55 -15.29
N GLU A 15 31.78 -4.18 -15.64
CA GLU A 15 31.80 -5.59 -16.00
C GLU A 15 31.52 -6.50 -14.80
N ALA A 16 32.13 -6.23 -13.65
CA ALA A 16 31.87 -6.98 -12.43
C ALA A 16 30.40 -6.92 -12.01
N MET A 17 29.81 -5.72 -11.96
CA MET A 17 28.39 -5.55 -11.67
C MET A 17 27.50 -6.22 -12.72
N ARG A 18 27.88 -6.18 -14.01
CA ARG A 18 27.13 -6.85 -15.07
C ARG A 18 27.05 -8.37 -14.84
N ILE A 19 28.16 -8.99 -14.45
CA ILE A 19 28.20 -10.42 -14.09
C ILE A 19 27.31 -10.68 -12.87
N MET A 20 27.48 -9.91 -11.79
CA MET A 20 26.68 -10.06 -10.56
C MET A 20 25.17 -9.93 -10.80
N VAL A 21 24.74 -8.98 -11.63
CA VAL A 21 23.32 -8.80 -11.98
C VAL A 21 22.81 -9.95 -12.85
N SER A 22 23.64 -10.46 -13.77
CA SER A 22 23.27 -11.55 -14.67
C SER A 22 23.07 -12.89 -13.95
N ASP A 23 23.73 -13.07 -12.80
CA ASP A 23 23.53 -14.23 -11.91
C ASP A 23 22.16 -14.22 -11.19
N VAL A 24 21.43 -13.10 -11.23
CA VAL A 24 20.11 -12.96 -10.59
C VAL A 24 19.00 -13.10 -11.64
N SER A 25 18.21 -14.17 -11.50
CA SER A 25 17.11 -14.46 -12.41
C SER A 25 16.08 -13.32 -12.47
N GLY A 26 15.61 -12.98 -13.68
CA GLY A 26 14.57 -11.97 -13.86
C GLY A 26 15.08 -10.55 -14.09
N PHE A 27 16.40 -10.34 -14.05
CA PHE A 27 17.05 -9.06 -14.31
C PHE A 27 17.96 -9.15 -15.53
N THR A 28 18.20 -8.02 -16.20
CA THR A 28 19.09 -7.95 -17.35
C THR A 28 19.71 -6.57 -17.43
N VAL A 29 21.04 -6.52 -17.55
CA VAL A 29 21.74 -5.29 -17.85
C VAL A 29 21.54 -4.96 -19.33
N VAL A 30 20.78 -3.91 -19.61
CA VAL A 30 20.47 -3.48 -20.99
C VAL A 30 21.40 -2.37 -21.48
N ARG A 31 22.01 -1.63 -20.55
CA ARG A 31 22.93 -0.54 -20.84
C ARG A 31 23.97 -0.39 -19.73
N THR A 32 25.15 0.05 -20.13
CA THR A 32 26.19 0.51 -19.21
C THR A 32 26.79 1.80 -19.73
N VAL A 33 27.02 2.79 -18.88
CA VAL A 33 27.52 4.12 -19.24
C VAL A 33 28.65 4.54 -18.29
N ALA A 34 29.47 5.50 -18.72
CA ALA A 34 30.67 5.93 -17.99
C ALA A 34 30.58 7.36 -17.44
N ASN A 35 29.46 8.06 -17.63
CA ASN A 35 29.24 9.42 -17.15
C ASN A 35 27.75 9.66 -16.82
N GLY A 36 27.49 10.74 -16.06
CA GLY A 36 26.16 11.05 -15.59
C GLY A 36 25.21 11.56 -16.69
N GLU A 37 25.72 12.29 -17.67
CA GLU A 37 24.94 12.81 -18.79
C GLU A 37 24.33 11.69 -19.63
N ASP A 38 25.15 10.69 -19.97
CA ASP A 38 24.70 9.49 -20.70
C ASP A 38 23.68 8.70 -19.88
N ALA A 39 23.86 8.62 -18.56
CA ALA A 39 22.91 7.95 -17.67
C ALA A 39 21.53 8.63 -17.71
N VAL A 40 21.49 9.97 -17.70
CA VAL A 40 20.27 10.76 -17.84
C VAL A 40 19.63 10.53 -19.21
N GLU A 41 20.41 10.57 -20.28
CA GLU A 41 19.90 10.43 -21.65
C GLU A 41 19.35 9.03 -21.94
N VAL A 42 20.04 7.97 -21.48
CA VAL A 42 19.55 6.59 -21.58
C VAL A 42 18.23 6.43 -20.82
N CYS A 43 18.09 6.99 -19.62
CA CYS A 43 16.84 6.90 -18.85
C CYS A 43 15.67 7.66 -19.48
N LYS A 44 15.92 8.63 -20.36
CA LYS A 44 14.88 9.34 -21.13
C LYS A 44 14.45 8.57 -22.37
N THR A 45 15.42 7.98 -23.07
CA THR A 45 15.21 7.40 -24.40
C THR A 45 14.89 5.91 -24.35
N GLU A 46 15.32 5.23 -23.29
CA GLU A 46 15.13 3.81 -23.09
C GLU A 46 14.35 3.57 -21.82
N LYS A 47 13.51 2.54 -21.85
CA LYS A 47 12.78 2.14 -20.66
C LYS A 47 13.82 1.43 -19.76
N ILE A 48 14.05 1.95 -18.56
CA ILE A 48 14.93 1.38 -17.52
C ILE A 48 14.09 1.19 -16.27
N ASP A 49 14.31 0.10 -15.54
CA ASP A 49 13.56 -0.22 -14.33
C ASP A 49 14.42 0.02 -13.07
N ILE A 50 15.74 -0.26 -13.15
CA ILE A 50 16.72 -0.06 -12.08
C ILE A 50 17.99 0.59 -12.61
N VAL A 51 18.59 1.49 -11.83
CA VAL A 51 19.92 2.07 -12.08
C VAL A 51 20.83 1.81 -10.89
N PHE A 52 22.02 1.26 -11.13
CA PHE A 52 23.15 1.34 -10.21
C PHE A 52 24.06 2.48 -10.67
N MET A 53 24.30 3.46 -9.81
CA MET A 53 24.91 4.75 -10.17
C MET A 53 26.10 5.07 -9.26
N ASP A 54 27.29 5.24 -9.83
CA ASP A 54 28.41 5.85 -9.10
C ASP A 54 28.17 7.35 -8.89
N ILE A 55 28.62 7.87 -7.76
CA ILE A 55 28.61 9.30 -7.47
C ILE A 55 29.65 10.03 -8.31
N MET A 56 30.87 9.49 -8.36
CA MET A 56 32.00 10.17 -8.98
C MET A 56 32.11 9.65 -10.40
N MET A 57 31.70 10.48 -11.35
CA MET A 57 31.87 10.22 -12.77
C MET A 57 32.24 11.53 -13.47
N PRO A 58 32.86 11.48 -14.66
CA PRO A 58 33.04 12.65 -15.51
C PRO A 58 31.73 13.38 -15.79
N GLY A 59 31.80 14.69 -15.95
CA GLY A 59 30.63 15.53 -16.23
C GLY A 59 29.81 15.81 -14.97
N ILE A 60 28.54 15.46 -14.99
CA ILE A 60 27.67 15.57 -13.81
C ILE A 60 27.86 14.40 -12.85
N SER A 61 27.77 14.67 -11.54
CA SER A 61 27.85 13.63 -10.52
C SER A 61 26.63 12.69 -10.57
N GLY A 62 26.77 11.48 -10.07
CA GLY A 62 25.66 10.53 -9.98
C GLY A 62 24.47 11.02 -9.15
N ILE A 63 24.73 11.84 -8.12
CA ILE A 63 23.67 12.47 -7.32
C ILE A 63 22.88 13.46 -8.19
N GLU A 64 23.58 14.29 -8.97
CA GLU A 64 22.94 15.25 -9.86
C GLU A 64 22.18 14.56 -11.00
N ALA A 65 22.79 13.54 -11.62
CA ALA A 65 22.13 12.68 -12.60
C ALA A 65 20.86 12.04 -12.02
N SER A 66 20.90 11.55 -10.78
CA SER A 66 19.75 10.92 -10.10
C SER A 66 18.58 11.90 -9.94
N LYS A 67 18.84 13.15 -9.53
CA LYS A 67 17.79 14.19 -9.43
C LYS A 67 17.14 14.45 -10.78
N GLN A 68 17.94 14.52 -11.85
CA GLN A 68 17.42 14.75 -13.19
C GLN A 68 16.61 13.56 -13.71
N ILE A 69 17.06 12.32 -13.46
CA ILE A 69 16.33 11.11 -13.82
C ILE A 69 14.99 11.08 -13.07
N TYR A 70 14.99 11.31 -11.76
CA TYR A 70 13.79 11.30 -10.94
C TYR A 70 12.76 12.33 -11.41
N THR A 71 13.21 13.56 -11.70
CA THR A 71 12.33 14.63 -12.20
C THR A 71 11.60 14.24 -13.49
N ASN A 72 12.26 13.46 -14.36
CA ASN A 72 11.69 13.01 -15.63
C ASN A 72 10.89 11.70 -15.54
N ASN A 73 11.27 10.78 -14.65
CA ASN A 73 10.60 9.49 -14.48
C ASN A 73 10.71 8.96 -13.03
N HIS A 74 9.61 9.04 -12.30
CA HIS A 74 9.55 8.69 -10.88
C HIS A 74 9.45 7.17 -10.63
N ASN A 75 9.33 6.36 -11.69
CA ASN A 75 9.18 4.91 -11.57
C ASN A 75 10.53 4.17 -11.64
N ILE A 76 11.63 4.87 -11.93
CA ILE A 76 12.97 4.27 -11.99
C ILE A 76 13.53 4.19 -10.58
N THR A 77 13.92 2.99 -10.15
CA THR A 77 14.62 2.80 -8.87
C THR A 77 16.12 3.03 -9.05
N ILE A 78 16.70 3.94 -8.27
CA ILE A 78 18.13 4.27 -8.33
C ILE A 78 18.83 3.84 -7.04
N TYR A 79 19.90 3.07 -7.18
CA TYR A 79 20.85 2.72 -6.11
C TYR A 79 22.16 3.46 -6.34
N ILE A 80 22.62 4.20 -5.35
CA ILE A 80 23.92 4.87 -5.40
C ILE A 80 24.99 3.89 -4.91
N VAL A 81 26.11 3.78 -5.63
CA VAL A 81 27.22 2.88 -5.32
C VAL A 81 28.51 3.66 -5.28
N SER A 82 29.17 3.81 -4.13
CA SER A 82 30.39 4.63 -4.05
C SER A 82 31.45 4.06 -3.13
N ALA A 83 32.73 4.28 -3.46
CA ALA A 83 33.85 3.96 -2.58
C ALA A 83 34.05 4.98 -1.44
N TYR A 84 33.37 6.13 -1.51
CA TYR A 84 33.53 7.22 -0.55
C TYR A 84 32.52 7.14 0.58
N ASN A 85 32.92 6.65 1.74
CA ASN A 85 32.12 6.66 2.97
C ASN A 85 31.97 8.08 3.59
N ASN A 86 31.57 9.07 2.79
CA ASN A 86 31.32 10.42 3.24
C ASN A 86 29.84 10.61 3.58
N PHE A 87 29.58 10.92 4.85
CA PHE A 87 28.25 11.18 5.39
C PHE A 87 27.49 12.28 4.62
N GLU A 88 28.19 13.31 4.12
CA GLU A 88 27.55 14.39 3.38
C GLU A 88 26.98 13.92 2.04
N PHE A 89 27.71 13.08 1.30
CA PHE A 89 27.23 12.53 0.03
C PHE A 89 26.05 11.56 0.24
N ALA A 90 26.10 10.74 1.28
CA ALA A 90 24.96 9.89 1.64
C ALA A 90 23.70 10.73 1.94
N ARG A 91 23.86 11.82 2.69
CA ARG A 91 22.76 12.76 3.00
C ARG A 91 22.21 13.44 1.75
N GLU A 92 23.07 13.85 0.82
CA GLU A 92 22.65 14.45 -0.44
C GLU A 92 21.95 13.44 -1.37
N ALA A 93 22.44 12.21 -1.42
CA ALA A 93 21.82 11.12 -2.17
C ALA A 93 20.39 10.85 -1.68
N LEU A 94 20.18 10.80 -0.35
CA LEU A 94 18.84 10.63 0.23
C LEU A 94 17.87 11.77 -0.14
N LYS A 95 18.36 13.00 -0.31
CA LYS A 95 17.55 14.13 -0.80
C LYS A 95 17.24 14.06 -2.29
N ALA A 96 17.98 13.23 -3.04
CA ALA A 96 17.81 13.04 -4.47
C ALA A 96 16.82 11.90 -4.81
N GLU A 97 16.03 11.43 -3.84
CA GLU A 97 15.00 10.40 -4.01
C GLU A 97 15.56 9.07 -4.55
N VAL A 98 16.83 8.78 -4.22
CA VAL A 98 17.43 7.46 -4.49
C VAL A 98 16.92 6.45 -3.46
N ARG A 99 16.86 5.18 -3.86
CA ARG A 99 16.37 4.10 -3.00
C ARG A 99 17.34 3.80 -1.86
N GLU A 100 18.62 3.73 -2.15
CA GLU A 100 19.64 3.40 -1.16
C GLU A 100 21.03 3.90 -1.58
N TYR A 101 21.85 4.20 -0.58
CA TYR A 101 23.28 4.48 -0.73
C TYR A 101 24.06 3.23 -0.31
N ILE A 102 24.94 2.75 -1.18
CA ILE A 102 25.73 1.53 -1.02
C ILE A 102 27.21 1.89 -1.04
N SER A 103 27.93 1.42 -0.03
CA SER A 103 29.39 1.52 0.00
C SER A 103 30.04 0.38 -0.79
N LYS A 104 31.03 0.71 -1.63
CA LYS A 104 31.94 -0.27 -2.23
C LYS A 104 32.86 -0.82 -1.11
N PRO A 105 33.26 -2.11 -1.14
CA PRO A 105 33.07 -3.07 -2.23
C PRO A 105 31.67 -3.67 -2.27
N VAL A 106 31.12 -3.76 -3.48
CA VAL A 106 29.84 -4.44 -3.73
C VAL A 106 30.07 -5.92 -3.91
N THR A 107 29.22 -6.74 -3.29
CA THR A 107 29.27 -8.21 -3.39
C THR A 107 28.08 -8.72 -4.20
N GLY A 108 28.24 -9.87 -4.86
CA GLY A 108 27.13 -10.52 -5.57
C GLY A 108 25.95 -10.85 -4.65
N THR A 109 26.21 -11.19 -3.39
CA THR A 109 25.17 -11.40 -2.36
C THR A 109 24.35 -10.14 -2.07
N LEU A 110 24.99 -8.97 -2.03
CA LEU A 110 24.30 -7.70 -1.83
C LEU A 110 23.48 -7.31 -3.06
N ILE A 111 24.06 -7.42 -4.27
CA ILE A 111 23.31 -7.17 -5.52
C ILE A 111 22.08 -8.08 -5.58
N LYS A 112 22.26 -9.37 -5.27
CA LYS A 112 21.16 -10.32 -5.21
C LYS A 112 20.09 -9.89 -4.21
N SER A 113 20.43 -9.49 -2.98
CA SER A 113 19.42 -9.07 -2.01
C SER A 113 18.65 -7.82 -2.45
N LEU A 114 19.33 -6.84 -3.06
CA LEU A 114 18.70 -5.61 -3.57
C LEU A 114 17.75 -5.89 -4.74
N LEU A 115 18.16 -6.76 -5.66
CA LEU A 115 17.37 -7.16 -6.80
C LEU A 115 16.23 -8.09 -6.39
N ASP A 116 16.45 -9.04 -5.49
CA ASP A 116 15.39 -9.88 -4.93
C ASP A 116 14.34 -9.01 -4.22
N GLY A 117 14.76 -8.05 -3.38
CA GLY A 117 13.86 -7.11 -2.72
C GLY A 117 13.10 -6.19 -3.70
N TYR A 118 13.74 -5.78 -4.80
CA TYR A 118 13.03 -5.10 -5.89
C TYR A 118 12.02 -6.03 -6.57
N SER A 119 12.42 -7.27 -6.86
CA SER A 119 11.55 -8.26 -7.50
C SER A 119 10.37 -8.59 -6.61
N GLU A 120 10.53 -8.67 -5.29
CA GLU A 120 9.47 -8.94 -4.34
C GLU A 120 8.48 -7.79 -4.27
N SER A 121 8.97 -6.53 -4.28
CA SER A 121 8.10 -5.36 -4.34
C SER A 121 7.38 -5.21 -5.69
N HIS A 122 7.83 -5.91 -6.75
CA HIS A 122 7.28 -5.79 -8.10
C HIS A 122 6.75 -7.10 -8.71
N LYS A 123 6.82 -8.25 -8.02
CA LYS A 123 6.35 -9.57 -8.49
C LYS A 123 4.84 -9.65 -8.34
N LYS A 124 4.14 -9.80 -9.46
CA LYS A 124 2.73 -10.23 -9.65
C LYS A 124 1.62 -9.44 -8.93
N TYR A 125 1.93 -8.62 -7.94
CA TYR A 125 1.01 -7.73 -7.24
C TYR A 125 1.19 -6.27 -7.63
N GLY A 126 2.11 -5.96 -8.55
CA GLY A 126 2.44 -4.58 -8.94
C GLY A 126 1.19 -3.77 -9.25
N LYS A 127 0.28 -4.25 -10.10
CA LYS A 127 -0.96 -3.52 -10.42
C LYS A 127 -1.86 -3.26 -9.21
N GLN A 128 -2.13 -4.26 -8.37
CA GLN A 128 -3.00 -4.10 -7.21
C GLN A 128 -2.35 -3.23 -6.13
N THR A 129 -1.06 -3.43 -5.89
CA THR A 129 -0.26 -2.67 -4.93
C THR A 129 -0.12 -1.22 -5.41
N ASP A 130 0.17 -0.99 -6.68
CA ASP A 130 0.20 0.34 -7.33
C ASP A 130 -1.16 1.02 -7.22
N SER A 131 -2.26 0.29 -7.43
CA SER A 131 -3.61 0.82 -7.26
C SER A 131 -3.85 1.26 -5.81
N LEU A 132 -3.53 0.42 -4.83
CA LEU A 132 -3.67 0.76 -3.41
C LEU A 132 -2.75 1.91 -2.99
N PHE A 133 -1.53 1.97 -3.51
CA PHE A 133 -0.60 3.08 -3.29
C PHE A 133 -1.11 4.38 -3.89
N SER A 134 -1.67 4.34 -5.11
CA SER A 134 -2.27 5.53 -5.73
C SER A 134 -3.39 6.09 -4.86
N ILE A 135 -4.24 5.22 -4.29
CA ILE A 135 -5.33 5.60 -3.39
C ILE A 135 -4.80 6.26 -2.12
N LEU A 136 -3.74 5.72 -1.52
CA LEU A 136 -3.10 6.32 -0.33
C LEU A 136 -2.50 7.69 -0.63
N LYS A 137 -1.83 7.83 -1.78
CA LYS A 137 -1.24 9.09 -2.24
C LYS A 137 -2.30 10.16 -2.51
N GLU A 138 -3.42 9.76 -3.12
CA GLU A 138 -4.57 10.62 -3.42
C GLU A 138 -5.42 10.94 -2.18
N LYS A 139 -5.22 10.22 -1.08
CA LYS A 139 -6.03 10.29 0.16
C LYS A 139 -7.52 10.04 -0.09
N ASP A 140 -7.83 9.10 -0.99
CA ASP A 140 -9.20 8.81 -1.39
C ASP A 140 -9.75 7.58 -0.66
N PHE A 141 -10.20 7.78 0.58
CA PHE A 141 -10.78 6.70 1.39
C PHE A 141 -12.03 6.09 0.74
N LYS A 142 -12.78 6.88 -0.03
CA LYS A 142 -13.98 6.41 -0.73
C LYS A 142 -13.60 5.45 -1.86
N LYS A 143 -12.59 5.77 -2.67
CA LYS A 143 -12.05 4.88 -3.70
C LYS A 143 -11.48 3.60 -3.08
N MET A 144 -10.78 3.71 -1.94
CA MET A 144 -10.34 2.53 -1.17
C MET A 144 -11.51 1.60 -0.84
N TYR A 145 -12.58 2.15 -0.27
CA TYR A 145 -13.78 1.40 0.12
C TYR A 145 -14.38 0.58 -1.04
N TYR A 146 -14.45 1.17 -2.24
CA TYR A 146 -15.06 0.53 -3.40
C TYR A 146 -14.12 -0.40 -4.18
N GLN A 147 -12.81 -0.16 -4.17
CA GLN A 147 -11.85 -0.96 -4.94
C GLN A 147 -11.41 -2.24 -4.24
N ILE A 148 -11.46 -2.31 -2.90
CA ILE A 148 -11.01 -3.49 -2.16
C ILE A 148 -11.66 -4.80 -2.63
N PRO A 149 -12.99 -4.89 -2.82
CA PRO A 149 -13.60 -6.11 -3.33
C PRO A 149 -13.05 -6.54 -4.69
N GLN A 150 -12.76 -5.58 -5.58
CA GLN A 150 -12.20 -5.86 -6.91
C GLN A 150 -10.78 -6.39 -6.81
N ILE A 151 -9.95 -5.75 -5.98
CA ILE A 151 -8.56 -6.17 -5.75
C ILE A 151 -8.51 -7.59 -5.16
N VAL A 152 -9.37 -7.88 -4.18
CA VAL A 152 -9.48 -9.22 -3.58
C VAL A 152 -9.96 -10.23 -4.62
N ASN A 153 -10.91 -9.87 -5.49
CA ASN A 153 -11.35 -10.73 -6.58
C ASN A 153 -10.19 -11.10 -7.52
N GLU A 154 -9.38 -10.12 -7.92
CA GLU A 154 -8.24 -10.32 -8.81
C GLU A 154 -7.17 -11.21 -8.17
N ILE A 155 -6.82 -10.94 -6.91
CA ILE A 155 -5.87 -11.76 -6.16
C ILE A 155 -6.38 -13.20 -6.07
N TYR A 156 -7.66 -13.38 -5.71
CA TYR A 156 -8.28 -14.69 -5.59
C TYR A 156 -8.32 -15.45 -6.92
N SER A 157 -8.57 -14.75 -8.05
CA SER A 157 -8.53 -15.38 -9.38
C SER A 157 -7.12 -15.79 -9.80
N ASP A 158 -6.10 -15.06 -9.37
CA ASP A 158 -4.70 -15.29 -9.75
C ASP A 158 -4.02 -16.40 -8.91
N THR A 159 -4.41 -16.57 -7.65
CA THR A 159 -3.84 -17.57 -6.73
C THR A 159 -4.69 -18.84 -6.63
N GLY A 160 -5.96 -18.81 -7.04
CA GLY A 160 -6.88 -19.92 -6.82
C GLY A 160 -7.24 -20.09 -5.33
N SER A 161 -7.63 -21.31 -4.94
CA SER A 161 -8.09 -21.64 -3.58
C SER A 161 -6.98 -22.21 -2.67
N ASP A 162 -5.70 -22.05 -3.03
CA ASP A 162 -4.58 -22.44 -2.17
C ASP A 162 -4.47 -21.44 -1.00
N THR A 163 -4.81 -21.93 0.20
CA THR A 163 -4.85 -21.12 1.43
C THR A 163 -3.48 -20.61 1.86
N GLU A 164 -2.42 -21.41 1.67
CA GLU A 164 -1.06 -21.00 2.03
C GLU A 164 -0.57 -19.92 1.07
N GLN A 165 -0.83 -20.08 -0.23
CA GLN A 165 -0.49 -19.07 -1.23
C GLN A 165 -1.29 -17.78 -1.03
N LEU A 166 -2.59 -17.87 -0.71
CA LEU A 166 -3.42 -16.71 -0.37
C LEU A 166 -2.89 -15.99 0.86
N LYS A 167 -2.58 -16.71 1.94
CA LYS A 167 -2.00 -16.13 3.15
C LYS A 167 -0.70 -15.40 2.84
N ALA A 168 0.24 -16.08 2.20
CA ALA A 168 1.53 -15.49 1.85
C ALA A 168 1.36 -14.25 0.96
N THR A 169 0.40 -14.28 0.03
CA THR A 169 0.06 -13.16 -0.86
C THR A 169 -0.42 -11.94 -0.09
N PHE A 170 -1.48 -12.09 0.72
CA PHE A 170 -2.05 -10.97 1.44
C PHE A 170 -1.10 -10.43 2.52
N MET A 171 -0.36 -11.31 3.20
CA MET A 171 0.65 -10.90 4.18
C MET A 171 1.77 -10.08 3.53
N LYS A 172 2.25 -10.49 2.36
CA LYS A 172 3.22 -9.70 1.58
C LYS A 172 2.63 -8.36 1.15
N LEU A 173 1.41 -8.35 0.63
CA LEU A 173 0.72 -7.11 0.24
C LEU A 173 0.59 -6.14 1.43
N GLY A 174 0.07 -6.62 2.57
CA GLY A 174 -0.07 -5.82 3.78
C GLY A 174 1.27 -5.30 4.28
N GLN A 175 2.31 -6.15 4.27
CA GLN A 175 3.66 -5.71 4.64
C GLN A 175 4.20 -4.66 3.68
N SER A 176 4.02 -4.80 2.37
CA SER A 176 4.44 -3.78 1.39
C SER A 176 3.73 -2.44 1.61
N LEU A 177 2.42 -2.47 1.91
CA LEU A 177 1.64 -1.27 2.23
C LEU A 177 2.11 -0.62 3.54
N MET A 178 2.45 -1.42 4.54
CA MET A 178 2.95 -0.94 5.85
C MET A 178 4.40 -0.48 5.80
N SER A 179 5.28 -1.12 5.03
CA SER A 179 6.67 -0.67 4.87
C SER A 179 6.75 0.75 4.27
N MET A 180 5.75 1.14 3.48
CA MET A 180 5.58 2.53 3.04
C MET A 180 5.23 3.49 4.20
N LEU A 181 4.48 3.04 5.22
CA LEU A 181 4.30 3.80 6.47
C LEU A 181 5.57 3.85 7.31
N ASP A 182 6.35 2.77 7.35
CA ASP A 182 7.55 2.70 8.18
C ASP A 182 8.63 3.67 7.69
N TRP A 183 8.67 3.98 6.38
CA TRP A 183 9.46 5.10 5.83
C TRP A 183 9.06 6.46 6.43
N LEU A 184 7.82 6.59 6.93
CA LEU A 184 7.33 7.77 7.62
C LEU A 184 7.54 7.71 9.14
N ASN A 185 7.72 6.55 9.77
CA ASN A 185 7.59 6.42 11.23
C ASN A 185 8.79 5.78 11.96
N GLU A 186 9.92 5.53 11.29
CA GLU A 186 11.15 4.99 11.93
C GLU A 186 10.94 3.69 12.74
N GLY A 187 9.99 2.84 12.30
CA GLY A 187 9.64 1.57 12.95
C GLY A 187 9.83 0.36 12.03
N GLN A 188 9.77 -0.85 12.60
CA GLN A 188 9.72 -2.13 11.87
C GLN A 188 8.42 -2.88 12.22
N THR A 189 7.26 -2.24 12.01
CA THR A 189 6.01 -2.87 12.45
C THR A 189 5.66 -4.01 11.51
N LYS A 190 5.63 -5.24 12.03
CA LYS A 190 5.24 -6.39 11.21
C LYS A 190 3.74 -6.40 11.02
N CYS A 191 3.31 -6.56 9.77
CA CYS A 191 1.88 -6.66 9.42
C CYS A 191 1.20 -7.81 10.18
N GLU A 192 1.90 -8.92 10.39
CA GLU A 192 1.38 -10.11 11.08
C GLU A 192 1.06 -9.85 12.55
N GLU A 193 1.76 -8.94 13.21
CA GLU A 193 1.54 -8.61 14.62
C GLU A 193 0.24 -7.80 14.82
N LEU A 194 -0.08 -6.92 13.86
CA LEU A 194 -1.29 -6.09 13.91
C LEU A 194 -2.51 -6.75 13.26
N PHE A 195 -2.28 -7.51 12.19
CA PHE A 195 -3.32 -8.11 11.35
C PHE A 195 -3.06 -9.59 11.11
N PRO A 196 -3.08 -10.43 12.16
CA PRO A 196 -2.83 -11.85 12.02
C PRO A 196 -3.89 -12.50 11.12
N MET A 197 -3.44 -13.37 10.21
CA MET A 197 -4.32 -14.20 9.39
C MET A 197 -4.47 -15.59 10.00
N THR A 198 -5.64 -15.85 10.59
CA THR A 198 -6.04 -17.19 11.04
C THR A 198 -6.55 -18.04 9.87
N GLU A 199 -6.50 -19.37 9.97
CA GLU A 199 -7.07 -20.27 8.94
C GLU A 199 -8.55 -19.96 8.63
N VAL A 200 -9.34 -19.59 9.65
CA VAL A 200 -10.74 -19.15 9.52
C VAL A 200 -10.90 -17.89 8.64
N LEU A 201 -9.86 -17.06 8.55
CA LEU A 201 -9.87 -15.86 7.72
C LEU A 201 -9.55 -16.17 6.25
N LEU A 202 -8.91 -17.31 5.99
CA LEU A 202 -8.57 -17.77 4.64
C LEU A 202 -9.68 -18.63 4.01
N SER A 203 -10.64 -19.11 4.81
CA SER A 203 -11.70 -19.99 4.33
C SER A 203 -12.76 -19.28 3.48
N GLU A 204 -12.90 -17.96 3.64
CA GLU A 204 -13.88 -17.17 2.92
C GLU A 204 -13.26 -15.93 2.31
N LYS A 205 -13.50 -15.74 1.01
CA LYS A 205 -13.06 -14.57 0.26
C LYS A 205 -13.49 -13.25 0.90
N LYS A 206 -14.67 -13.21 1.51
CA LYS A 206 -15.16 -12.01 2.19
C LYS A 206 -14.28 -11.62 3.38
N SER A 207 -13.75 -12.60 4.11
CA SER A 207 -12.84 -12.37 5.22
C SER A 207 -11.56 -11.65 4.77
N LEU A 208 -11.07 -11.95 3.56
CA LEU A 208 -9.93 -11.26 2.96
C LEU A 208 -10.23 -9.80 2.59
N GLU A 209 -11.46 -9.49 2.14
CA GLU A 209 -11.89 -8.09 1.96
C GLU A 209 -11.87 -7.31 3.27
N PHE A 210 -12.37 -7.89 4.36
CA PHE A 210 -12.36 -7.24 5.68
C PHE A 210 -10.94 -7.04 6.20
N TRP A 211 -10.08 -8.03 6.01
CA TRP A 211 -8.69 -7.93 6.40
C TRP A 211 -7.98 -6.79 5.66
N LEU A 212 -8.08 -6.75 4.32
CA LEU A 212 -7.43 -5.71 3.53
C LEU A 212 -8.01 -4.32 3.84
N PHE A 213 -9.32 -4.22 4.10
CA PHE A 213 -9.94 -2.97 4.53
C PHE A 213 -9.38 -2.48 5.87
N ASN A 214 -9.18 -3.38 6.84
CA ASN A 214 -8.64 -3.02 8.14
C ASN A 214 -7.18 -2.55 8.05
N VAL A 215 -6.35 -3.23 7.23
CA VAL A 215 -4.98 -2.80 6.94
C VAL A 215 -4.98 -1.41 6.33
N MET A 216 -5.74 -1.19 5.26
CA MET A 216 -5.80 0.11 4.58
C MET A 216 -6.35 1.21 5.50
N ASN A 217 -7.42 0.93 6.26
CA ASN A 217 -8.00 1.88 7.20
C ASN A 217 -6.98 2.29 8.27
N TYR A 218 -6.23 1.34 8.83
CA TYR A 218 -5.15 1.64 9.77
C TYR A 218 -4.09 2.54 9.14
N ILE A 219 -3.68 2.25 7.90
CA ILE A 219 -2.70 3.09 7.18
C ILE A 219 -3.22 4.52 7.00
N PHE A 220 -4.47 4.69 6.56
CA PHE A 220 -5.11 6.00 6.46
C PHE A 220 -5.10 6.74 7.81
N GLN A 221 -5.42 6.05 8.91
CA GLN A 221 -5.38 6.64 10.25
C GLN A 221 -3.96 7.08 10.63
N GLN A 222 -2.94 6.22 10.46
CA GLN A 222 -1.56 6.53 10.85
C GLN A 222 -0.97 7.70 10.05
N VAL A 223 -1.16 7.73 8.71
CA VAL A 223 -0.72 8.86 7.87
C VAL A 223 -1.38 10.17 8.34
N SER A 224 -2.67 10.10 8.67
CA SER A 224 -3.45 11.25 9.13
C SER A 224 -3.00 11.74 10.51
N ILE A 225 -2.76 10.83 11.44
CA ILE A 225 -2.27 11.12 12.81
C ILE A 225 -0.89 11.77 12.75
N LYS A 226 0.01 11.27 11.89
CA LYS A 226 1.34 11.86 11.71
C LYS A 226 1.24 13.33 11.31
N LYS A 227 0.30 13.68 10.42
CA LYS A 227 0.11 15.07 9.99
C LYS A 227 -0.62 15.93 11.02
N TYR A 228 -1.61 15.36 11.70
CA TYR A 228 -2.43 16.04 12.70
C TYR A 228 -2.63 15.14 13.92
N LYS A 229 -1.79 15.32 14.95
CA LYS A 229 -1.79 14.47 16.15
C LYS A 229 -3.14 14.38 16.86
N VAL A 230 -3.94 15.45 16.78
CA VAL A 230 -5.31 15.51 17.32
C VAL A 230 -6.25 14.44 16.74
N LEU A 231 -5.98 13.95 15.52
CA LEU A 231 -6.79 12.88 14.92
C LEU A 231 -6.62 11.54 15.65
N GLU A 232 -5.60 11.39 16.49
CA GLU A 232 -5.42 10.18 17.29
C GLU A 232 -6.57 9.96 18.26
N SER A 233 -6.96 10.99 19.02
CA SER A 233 -8.11 10.89 19.94
C SER A 233 -9.42 10.71 19.17
N VAL A 234 -9.55 11.34 18.01
CA VAL A 234 -10.72 11.21 17.12
C VAL A 234 -10.87 9.76 16.64
N PHE A 235 -9.82 9.16 16.07
CA PHE A 235 -9.89 7.79 15.58
C PHE A 235 -10.09 6.79 16.72
N ARG A 236 -9.41 6.98 17.85
CA ARG A 236 -9.61 6.15 19.05
C ARG A 236 -11.07 6.16 19.52
N TYR A 237 -11.65 7.34 19.65
CA TYR A 237 -13.05 7.48 20.04
C TYR A 237 -13.99 6.82 19.04
N ILE A 238 -13.76 7.00 17.73
CA ILE A 238 -14.55 6.33 16.69
C ILE A 238 -14.44 4.81 16.82
N ASP A 239 -13.23 4.25 16.96
CA ASP A 239 -13.01 2.81 17.01
C ASP A 239 -13.67 2.17 18.24
N GLU A 240 -13.57 2.81 19.41
CA GLU A 240 -14.22 2.35 20.65
C GLU A 240 -15.75 2.46 20.63
N ASN A 241 -16.30 3.36 19.79
CA ASN A 241 -17.73 3.67 19.78
C ASN A 241 -18.42 3.39 18.44
N ILE A 242 -17.77 2.72 17.49
CA ILE A 242 -18.30 2.49 16.14
C ILE A 242 -19.61 1.70 16.11
N LYS A 243 -19.91 0.93 17.17
CA LYS A 243 -21.15 0.16 17.33
C LYS A 243 -22.26 0.92 18.06
N LYS A 244 -22.03 2.18 18.43
CA LYS A 244 -22.99 3.05 19.13
C LYS A 244 -23.55 4.11 18.18
N ASP A 245 -24.61 4.79 18.62
CA ASP A 245 -25.14 5.97 17.93
C ASP A 245 -24.20 7.17 18.18
N ILE A 246 -23.29 7.40 17.24
CA ILE A 246 -22.33 8.50 17.28
C ILE A 246 -22.37 9.28 15.97
N GLY A 247 -22.22 10.59 16.08
CA GLY A 247 -22.08 11.51 14.97
C GLY A 247 -20.98 12.54 15.23
N LEU A 248 -20.96 13.59 14.40
CA LEU A 248 -19.92 14.61 14.45
C LEU A 248 -19.87 15.35 15.81
N ASN A 249 -21.03 15.67 16.38
CA ASN A 249 -21.11 16.42 17.64
C ASN A 249 -20.48 15.64 18.80
N GLN A 250 -20.80 14.36 18.95
CA GLN A 250 -20.24 13.52 20.01
C GLN A 250 -18.71 13.42 19.91
N ILE A 251 -18.17 13.37 18.69
CA ILE A 251 -16.72 13.32 18.45
C ILE A 251 -16.06 14.64 18.83
N VAL A 252 -16.63 15.76 18.38
CA VAL A 252 -16.16 17.13 18.66
C VAL A 252 -16.14 17.39 20.17
N ASP A 253 -17.23 17.06 20.86
CA ASP A 253 -17.37 17.26 22.31
C ASP A 253 -16.36 16.39 23.08
N HIS A 254 -16.25 15.11 22.75
CA HIS A 254 -15.35 14.19 23.46
C HIS A 254 -13.86 14.53 23.23
N CYS A 255 -13.51 14.96 22.01
CA CYS A 255 -12.12 15.26 21.67
C CYS A 255 -11.72 16.71 21.99
N ASN A 256 -12.65 17.55 22.45
CA ASN A 256 -12.46 18.97 22.72
C ASN A 256 -11.86 19.73 21.52
N ILE A 257 -12.46 19.55 20.34
CA ILE A 257 -12.03 20.19 19.09
C ILE A 257 -13.18 20.89 18.41
N SER A 258 -12.93 22.02 17.73
CA SER A 258 -14.00 22.70 17.01
C SER A 258 -14.45 21.89 15.78
N GLN A 259 -15.75 21.87 15.52
CA GLN A 259 -16.36 21.17 14.39
C GLN A 259 -15.77 21.59 13.04
N GLY A 260 -15.57 22.90 12.84
CA GLY A 260 -15.00 23.42 11.60
C GLY A 260 -13.56 22.98 11.39
N TYR A 261 -12.76 22.94 12.46
CA TYR A 261 -11.38 22.47 12.40
C TYR A 261 -11.32 20.98 12.07
N LEU A 262 -12.07 20.14 12.80
CA LEU A 262 -12.16 18.70 12.53
C LEU A 262 -12.60 18.43 11.09
N SER A 263 -13.70 19.04 10.65
CA SER A 263 -14.26 18.78 9.32
C SER A 263 -13.24 19.08 8.22
N ARG A 264 -12.50 20.18 8.35
CA ARG A 264 -11.47 20.58 7.38
C ARG A 264 -10.30 19.59 7.36
N ILE A 265 -9.70 19.29 8.51
CA ILE A 265 -8.51 18.42 8.54
C ILE A 265 -8.86 16.97 8.18
N PHE A 266 -10.04 16.50 8.58
CA PHE A 266 -10.50 15.14 8.28
C PHE A 266 -10.76 14.99 6.79
N MET A 267 -11.46 15.94 6.16
CA MET A 267 -11.66 15.96 4.71
C MET A 267 -10.32 16.00 3.95
N GLN A 268 -9.37 16.83 4.41
CA GLN A 268 -8.05 16.93 3.78
C GLN A 268 -7.21 15.64 3.92
N GLN A 269 -7.39 14.86 4.99
CA GLN A 269 -6.61 13.64 5.20
C GLN A 269 -7.28 12.36 4.69
N MET A 270 -8.61 12.33 4.66
CA MET A 270 -9.39 11.12 4.35
C MET A 270 -10.14 11.21 3.02
N GLY A 271 -10.25 12.40 2.42
CA GLY A 271 -11.02 12.61 1.19
C GLY A 271 -12.54 12.44 1.35
N VAL A 272 -13.01 12.27 2.59
CA VAL A 272 -14.41 12.06 2.94
C VAL A 272 -14.75 12.82 4.23
N SER A 273 -16.03 13.12 4.44
CA SER A 273 -16.50 13.66 5.71
C SER A 273 -16.44 12.61 6.84
N VAL A 274 -16.44 13.09 8.09
CA VAL A 274 -16.50 12.22 9.28
C VAL A 274 -17.73 11.28 9.23
N ILE A 275 -18.88 11.80 8.78
CA ILE A 275 -20.12 11.01 8.69
C ILE A 275 -20.02 9.94 7.59
N GLU A 276 -19.46 10.28 6.43
CA GLU A 276 -19.21 9.28 5.37
C GLU A 276 -18.26 8.18 5.83
N TYR A 277 -17.19 8.54 6.53
CA TYR A 277 -16.26 7.60 7.14
C TYR A 277 -16.96 6.66 8.13
N LEU A 278 -17.78 7.21 9.05
CA LEU A 278 -18.57 6.41 9.99
C LEU A 278 -19.51 5.44 9.27
N HIS A 279 -20.23 5.89 8.24
CA HIS A 279 -21.10 5.03 7.46
C HIS A 279 -20.33 3.91 6.78
N MET A 280 -19.25 4.22 6.06
CA MET A 280 -18.41 3.20 5.40
C MET A 280 -17.86 2.18 6.39
N ARG A 281 -17.33 2.63 7.53
CA ARG A 281 -16.86 1.74 8.62
C ARG A 281 -17.98 0.84 9.16
N LYS A 282 -19.15 1.41 9.50
CA LYS A 282 -20.30 0.64 9.99
C LYS A 282 -20.81 -0.35 8.94
N LEU A 283 -20.84 0.03 7.66
CA LEU A 283 -21.29 -0.83 6.57
C LEU A 283 -20.31 -1.96 6.28
N THR A 284 -19.00 -1.75 6.41
CA THR A 284 -18.03 -2.85 6.41
C THR A 284 -18.36 -3.88 7.50
N ILE A 285 -18.64 -3.44 8.74
CA ILE A 285 -19.02 -4.35 9.83
C ILE A 285 -20.37 -5.04 9.52
N ALA A 286 -21.34 -4.29 8.97
CA ALA A 286 -22.65 -4.84 8.58
C ALA A 286 -22.53 -5.96 7.54
N LYS A 287 -21.70 -5.76 6.52
CA LYS A 287 -21.38 -6.79 5.52
C LYS A 287 -20.81 -8.03 6.20
N GLY A 288 -19.93 -7.86 7.18
CA GLY A 288 -19.39 -8.98 7.96
C GLY A 288 -20.49 -9.77 8.69
N TYR A 289 -21.41 -9.08 9.38
CA TYR A 289 -22.55 -9.77 10.01
C TYR A 289 -23.40 -10.52 8.98
N PHE A 290 -23.67 -9.95 7.81
CA PHE A 290 -24.47 -10.62 6.78
C PHE A 290 -23.75 -11.77 6.07
N SER A 291 -22.43 -11.77 6.03
CA SER A 291 -21.63 -12.83 5.40
C SER A 291 -21.43 -14.02 6.33
N PHE A 292 -21.26 -13.80 7.64
CA PHE A 292 -20.86 -14.85 8.57
C PHE A 292 -21.95 -15.26 9.57
N THR A 293 -23.15 -14.65 9.51
CA THR A 293 -24.25 -14.95 10.43
C THR A 293 -25.60 -14.86 9.73
N ASP A 294 -26.62 -15.48 10.32
CA ASP A 294 -28.01 -15.40 9.84
C ASP A 294 -28.79 -14.19 10.36
N LEU A 295 -28.10 -13.19 10.94
CA LEU A 295 -28.76 -12.03 11.51
C LEU A 295 -29.63 -11.30 10.49
N ASN A 296 -30.80 -10.85 10.96
CA ASN A 296 -31.72 -10.06 10.17
C ASN A 296 -31.28 -8.58 10.14
N ILE A 297 -31.92 -7.81 9.27
CA ILE A 297 -31.59 -6.38 9.03
C ILE A 297 -31.75 -5.55 10.31
N ILE A 298 -32.78 -5.86 11.11
CA ILE A 298 -33.11 -5.13 12.33
C ILE A 298 -32.01 -5.34 13.37
N ASP A 299 -31.60 -6.59 13.59
CA ASP A 299 -30.56 -6.92 14.55
C ASP A 299 -29.22 -6.29 14.18
N VAL A 300 -28.83 -6.34 12.90
CA VAL A 300 -27.60 -5.71 12.42
C VAL A 300 -27.64 -4.19 12.58
N ALA A 301 -28.78 -3.56 12.28
CA ALA A 301 -28.95 -2.11 12.46
C ALA A 301 -28.76 -1.71 13.93
N PHE A 302 -29.43 -2.39 14.87
CA PHE A 302 -29.31 -2.08 16.30
C PHE A 302 -27.91 -2.37 16.85
N ARG A 303 -27.26 -3.47 16.43
CA ARG A 303 -25.87 -3.80 16.82
C ARG A 303 -24.84 -2.76 16.37
N LEU A 304 -25.18 -1.95 15.37
CA LEU A 304 -24.34 -0.87 14.86
C LEU A 304 -24.80 0.51 15.35
N GLY A 305 -25.74 0.55 16.31
CA GLY A 305 -26.22 1.77 16.93
C GLY A 305 -27.09 2.61 16.00
N TYR A 306 -27.78 2.00 15.03
CA TYR A 306 -28.85 2.68 14.30
C TYR A 306 -30.17 2.53 15.06
N ASN A 307 -30.86 3.64 15.31
CA ASN A 307 -32.15 3.63 16.01
C ASN A 307 -33.28 3.03 15.18
N GLU A 308 -33.17 3.08 13.85
CA GLU A 308 -34.16 2.55 12.92
C GLU A 308 -33.51 1.72 11.79
N SER A 309 -34.02 0.51 11.58
CA SER A 309 -33.63 -0.36 10.46
C SER A 309 -33.95 0.26 9.10
N SER A 310 -34.98 1.12 9.03
CA SER A 310 -35.39 1.85 7.83
C SER A 310 -34.28 2.82 7.37
N TYR A 311 -33.70 3.56 8.33
CA TYR A 311 -32.61 4.50 8.08
C TYR A 311 -31.33 3.75 7.72
N PHE A 312 -30.98 2.68 8.46
CA PHE A 312 -29.87 1.79 8.09
C PHE A 312 -30.01 1.28 6.65
N SER A 313 -31.20 0.84 6.25
CA SER A 313 -31.43 0.32 4.89
C SER A 313 -31.24 1.41 3.82
N LYS A 314 -31.65 2.66 4.09
CA LYS A 314 -31.40 3.79 3.19
C LYS A 314 -29.91 4.10 3.07
N VAL A 315 -29.19 4.11 4.19
CA VAL A 315 -27.73 4.30 4.23
C VAL A 315 -27.05 3.17 3.46
N PHE A 316 -27.38 1.91 3.74
CA PHE A 316 -26.83 0.75 3.04
C PHE A 316 -27.05 0.86 1.52
N LYS A 317 -28.27 1.16 1.07
CA LYS A 317 -28.57 1.34 -0.36
C LYS A 317 -27.80 2.50 -0.99
N LYS A 318 -27.59 3.60 -0.26
CA LYS A 318 -26.85 4.77 -0.73
C LYS A 318 -25.38 4.44 -1.02
N TYR A 319 -24.73 3.69 -0.13
CA TYR A 319 -23.29 3.42 -0.24
C TYR A 319 -22.98 2.11 -0.97
N GLU A 320 -23.77 1.04 -0.79
CA GLU A 320 -23.55 -0.23 -1.49
C GLU A 320 -24.21 -0.31 -2.87
N HIS A 321 -25.03 0.69 -3.22
CA HIS A 321 -25.79 0.74 -4.48
C HIS A 321 -26.77 -0.43 -4.69
N VAL A 322 -26.96 -1.28 -3.68
CA VAL A 322 -27.92 -2.39 -3.64
C VAL A 322 -28.66 -2.39 -2.31
N THR A 323 -29.85 -2.97 -2.28
CA THR A 323 -30.57 -3.19 -1.03
C THR A 323 -29.91 -4.30 -0.20
N VAL A 324 -30.12 -4.29 1.11
CA VAL A 324 -29.63 -5.36 2.01
C VAL A 324 -30.15 -6.74 1.57
N PHE A 325 -31.40 -6.82 1.10
CA PHE A 325 -31.96 -8.07 0.58
C PHE A 325 -31.22 -8.57 -0.67
N GLN A 326 -30.96 -7.67 -1.64
CA GLN A 326 -30.18 -8.02 -2.83
C GLN A 326 -28.77 -8.47 -2.48
N TYR A 327 -28.13 -7.80 -1.51
CA TYR A 327 -26.81 -8.16 -1.02
C TYR A 327 -26.79 -9.54 -0.35
N LYS A 328 -27.73 -9.84 0.57
CA LYS A 328 -27.83 -11.18 1.17
C LYS A 328 -28.11 -12.27 0.12
N LYS A 329 -28.91 -11.96 -0.91
CA LYS A 329 -29.17 -12.88 -2.01
C LYS A 329 -27.92 -13.16 -2.86
N SER A 330 -27.08 -12.15 -3.13
CA SER A 330 -25.83 -12.37 -3.88
C SER A 330 -24.84 -13.23 -3.09
N LEU A 331 -24.77 -13.06 -1.77
CA LEU A 331 -23.94 -13.92 -0.90
C LEU A 331 -24.35 -15.39 -0.98
N ALA A 332 -25.66 -15.68 -0.91
CA ALA A 332 -26.16 -17.05 -1.03
C ALA A 332 -25.82 -17.70 -2.39
N LEU A 333 -25.92 -16.92 -3.48
CA LEU A 333 -25.56 -17.39 -4.82
C LEU A 333 -24.06 -17.65 -4.98
N GLU A 334 -23.21 -16.84 -4.35
CA GLU A 334 -21.75 -17.04 -4.35
C GLU A 334 -21.35 -18.30 -3.58
N GLN A 335 -21.99 -18.56 -2.44
CA GLN A 335 -21.77 -19.78 -1.65
C GLN A 335 -22.21 -21.05 -2.42
N ASP A 336 -23.38 -21.02 -3.07
CA ASP A 336 -23.88 -22.12 -3.89
C ASP A 336 -22.95 -22.44 -5.09
N ASN A 337 -22.38 -21.41 -5.72
CA ASN A 337 -21.45 -21.59 -6.84
C ASN A 337 -20.07 -22.10 -6.40
N ALA A 338 -19.61 -21.73 -5.20
CA ALA A 338 -18.37 -22.25 -4.62
C ALA A 338 -18.49 -23.72 -4.22
N LEU A 339 -19.68 -24.17 -3.79
CA LEU A 339 -19.96 -25.57 -3.47
C LEU A 339 -20.07 -26.46 -4.72
N LYS A 340 -20.49 -25.91 -5.86
CA LYS A 340 -20.63 -26.64 -7.14
C LYS A 340 -19.34 -26.72 -7.96
N SER A 341 -18.33 -25.92 -7.62
CA SER A 341 -17.03 -25.87 -8.32
C SER A 341 -15.90 -26.59 -7.58
N ARG A 342 -16.19 -27.14 -6.39
CA ARG A 342 -15.40 -28.16 -5.69
C ARG A 342 -15.92 -29.54 -6.07
#